data_AF-A0A8S0X3I5-F1
#
_entry.id   AF-A0A8S0X3I5-F1
#
_cell.length_a   1.000
_cell.length_b   1.000
_cell.length_c   1.000
_cell.angle_alpha   90.00
_cell.angle_beta   90.00
_cell.angle_gamma   90.00
#
_symmetry.space_group_name_H-M   'P 1'
#
loop_
_entity.id
_entity.type
_entity.pdbx_description
1 polymer ?
#
loop_
_entity_poly.entity_id
_entity_poly.type
_entity_poly.pdbx_seq_one_letter_code
_entity_poly.pdbx_strand_id
1 'polypeptide(L)'
;MLDPKSLMTDLESEIFNYTTGCFLANEAHHLRERRCVFDVPGLFKIIAKAMNCETEQIVEFRKLGEGGLNRIFLVTLDTEFQLVARLPYPLLTPKAYAVASEVATMDFLRSKGLPIPKVYVDLSQIWSGLKEDEIISLMDQLVKFESTMMSLSFPAGGSIYYARDLMELSGNEGIPLDEQVESITLKKEQLCIGPDVSIPLWYGRRERLNVFRGPYEDAKSVLVTGAKKELAYLDRFGAPRAPYQRFRREYYKYEKQAPSDHAKNLGHYLHLAPSLVPDDDYLSAFCIRHPDLTDSNIRVSTDSGGLQILSVLDWQYAAVLPLFLHAGMPELIQNEEDEVSQKMIKPELPNNFDKLPAEDQDRERELLRRRLVHYHYNLSTAAHNRIHHKGLVYPLNPFRRRVFIHASALWEGETINLLCALIDLVLGWEYFATDGTPCPVVFMEKEIVEAGNLYQALANAEGGESRLREIVGYEEETWVPAAHYEAAKAFGQELKRKTLEACTEDEEMTKEDYAVIEANWPLDDMDEDELEEYK
;
A
#
# COMPACT_ATOMS: atom_id res chain seq x y z
N MET A 1 35.13 15.42 -17.35
CA MET A 1 34.63 14.03 -17.42
C MET A 1 34.31 13.60 -16.00
N LEU A 2 33.11 13.08 -15.79
CA LEU A 2 32.72 12.48 -14.52
C LEU A 2 33.51 11.18 -14.34
N ASP A 3 34.25 11.04 -13.23
CA ASP A 3 34.92 9.78 -12.90
C ASP A 3 33.98 8.91 -12.04
N PRO A 4 33.40 7.82 -12.56
CA PRO A 4 32.49 6.99 -11.79
C PRO A 4 33.17 6.29 -10.61
N LYS A 5 34.51 6.14 -10.63
CA LYS A 5 35.24 5.57 -9.48
C LYS A 5 35.38 6.56 -8.35
N SER A 6 35.50 7.86 -8.64
CA SER A 6 35.55 8.88 -7.59
C SER A 6 34.23 8.98 -6.82
N LEU A 7 33.10 8.62 -7.44
CA LEU A 7 31.80 8.56 -6.75
C LEU A 7 31.73 7.42 -5.72
N MET A 8 32.63 6.44 -5.80
CA MET A 8 32.68 5.31 -4.85
C MET A 8 33.72 5.49 -3.73
N THR A 9 34.50 6.57 -3.73
CA THR A 9 35.56 6.76 -2.70
C THR A 9 35.00 7.13 -1.33
N ASP A 10 33.80 7.72 -1.30
CA ASP A 10 33.08 8.06 -0.08
C ASP A 10 31.83 7.18 0.04
N LEU A 11 31.92 6.12 0.84
CA LEU A 11 30.80 5.21 1.11
C LEU A 11 29.73 5.83 2.03
N GLU A 12 30.01 6.99 2.62
CA GLU A 12 29.05 7.79 3.39
C GLU A 12 28.31 8.82 2.53
N SER A 13 28.65 8.89 1.24
CA SER A 13 27.97 9.75 0.28
C SER A 13 26.45 9.52 0.26
N GLU A 14 25.71 10.60 0.02
CA GLU A 14 24.24 10.61 -0.14
C GLU A 14 23.74 9.64 -1.23
N ILE A 15 24.59 9.26 -2.18
CA ILE A 15 24.24 8.29 -3.22
C ILE A 15 24.03 6.88 -2.66
N PHE A 16 24.61 6.56 -1.50
CA PHE A 16 24.53 5.24 -0.85
C PHE A 16 23.63 5.22 0.40
N ASN A 17 23.33 6.38 0.97
CA ASN A 17 22.57 6.52 2.21
C ASN A 17 21.20 7.16 1.99
N TYR A 18 20.26 6.86 2.89
CA TYR A 18 18.96 7.54 2.97
C TYR A 18 19.12 8.89 3.67
N THR A 19 18.53 9.95 3.11
CA THR A 19 18.80 11.35 3.52
C THR A 19 17.56 12.22 3.68
N THR A 20 16.42 11.86 3.09
CA THR A 20 15.20 12.69 3.10
C THR A 20 14.51 12.72 4.46
N GLY A 21 14.63 11.68 5.28
CA GLY A 21 14.03 11.64 6.59
C GLY A 21 14.76 10.73 7.58
N CYS A 22 14.28 10.78 8.81
CA CYS A 22 14.73 10.00 9.96
C CYS A 22 13.54 9.25 10.55
N PHE A 23 13.79 8.34 11.49
CA PHE A 23 12.75 7.55 12.14
C PHE A 23 12.90 7.72 13.65
N LEU A 24 11.80 7.97 14.36
CA LEU A 24 11.86 8.20 15.81
C LEU A 24 12.16 6.91 16.58
N ALA A 25 11.66 5.78 16.09
CA ALA A 25 11.94 4.44 16.58
C ALA A 25 12.69 3.63 15.51
N ASN A 26 13.59 2.74 15.95
CA ASN A 26 14.32 1.78 15.13
C ASN A 26 15.11 2.42 13.97
N GLU A 27 15.61 3.64 14.16
CA GLU A 27 16.27 4.43 13.09
C GLU A 27 17.41 3.68 12.41
N ALA A 28 18.32 3.10 13.20
CA ALA A 28 19.45 2.35 12.66
C ALA A 28 18.98 1.17 11.78
N HIS A 29 17.87 0.54 12.14
CA HIS A 29 17.28 -0.54 11.34
C HIS A 29 16.74 -0.01 10.01
N HIS A 30 15.86 0.99 10.05
CA HIS A 30 15.23 1.56 8.86
C HIS A 30 16.24 2.21 7.90
N LEU A 31 17.31 2.80 8.42
CA LEU A 31 18.41 3.32 7.60
C LEU A 31 19.22 2.18 6.96
N ARG A 32 19.49 1.07 7.66
CA ARG A 32 20.17 -0.10 7.08
C ARG A 32 19.37 -0.72 5.94
N GLU A 33 18.04 -0.80 6.09
CA GLU A 33 17.14 -1.33 5.06
C GLU A 33 17.11 -0.48 3.79
N ARG A 34 17.38 0.82 3.93
CA ARG A 34 17.41 1.80 2.84
C ARG A 34 18.84 2.14 2.39
N ARG A 35 19.85 1.56 3.02
CA ARG A 35 21.24 1.69 2.59
C ARG A 35 21.53 0.68 1.50
N CYS A 36 22.10 1.14 0.39
CA CYS A 36 22.61 0.22 -0.63
C CYS A 36 23.83 0.81 -1.34
N VAL A 37 24.93 0.09 -1.26
CA VAL A 37 26.18 0.37 -1.97
C VAL A 37 26.17 -0.44 -3.26
N PHE A 38 26.41 0.22 -4.38
CA PHE A 38 26.35 -0.39 -5.70
C PHE A 38 27.54 0.04 -6.57
N ASP A 39 27.85 -0.78 -7.58
CA ASP A 39 28.92 -0.52 -8.56
C ASP A 39 28.48 0.59 -9.52
N VAL A 40 28.91 1.83 -9.26
CA VAL A 40 28.60 3.00 -10.10
C VAL A 40 29.16 2.83 -11.53
N PRO A 41 30.43 2.41 -11.75
CA PRO A 41 30.91 2.01 -13.08
C PRO A 41 30.05 0.93 -13.76
N GLY A 42 29.59 -0.07 -13.01
CA GLY A 42 28.69 -1.11 -13.50
C GLY A 42 27.35 -0.53 -13.97
N LEU A 43 26.74 0.35 -13.18
CA LEU A 43 25.52 1.06 -13.55
C LEU A 43 25.70 1.90 -14.82
N PHE A 44 26.82 2.62 -14.95
CA PHE A 44 27.11 3.43 -16.14
C PHE A 44 27.21 2.56 -17.40
N LYS A 45 27.82 1.36 -17.30
CA LYS A 45 27.86 0.40 -18.43
C LYS A 45 26.47 -0.08 -18.82
N ILE A 46 25.58 -0.32 -17.85
CA ILE A 46 24.19 -0.72 -18.11
C ILE A 46 23.45 0.41 -18.85
N ILE A 47 23.58 1.65 -18.37
CA ILE A 47 22.98 2.83 -18.99
C ILE A 47 23.51 3.03 -20.42
N ALA A 48 24.83 3.00 -20.60
CA ALA A 48 25.51 3.13 -21.88
C ALA A 48 25.00 2.10 -22.90
N LYS A 49 24.88 0.83 -22.48
CA LYS A 49 24.32 -0.25 -23.29
C LYS A 49 22.85 -0.02 -23.64
N ALA A 50 22.03 0.43 -22.68
CA ALA A 50 20.60 0.67 -22.89
C ALA A 50 20.34 1.86 -23.84
N MET A 51 21.14 2.92 -23.73
CA MET A 51 21.03 4.13 -24.54
C MET A 51 21.82 4.05 -25.85
N ASN A 52 22.56 2.96 -26.09
CA ASN A 52 23.46 2.80 -27.22
C ASN A 52 24.45 3.98 -27.34
N CYS A 53 25.09 4.32 -26.21
CA CYS A 53 26.11 5.37 -26.09
C CYS A 53 27.35 4.85 -25.33
N GLU A 54 28.41 5.65 -25.25
CA GLU A 54 29.60 5.34 -24.46
C GLU A 54 29.49 5.88 -23.04
N THR A 55 30.17 5.25 -22.08
CA THR A 55 30.13 5.67 -20.66
C THR A 55 30.63 7.09 -20.44
N GLU A 56 31.57 7.54 -21.26
CA GLU A 56 32.20 8.85 -21.30
C GLU A 56 31.22 9.96 -21.66
N GLN A 57 30.10 9.61 -22.29
CA GLN A 57 29.03 10.54 -22.63
C GLN A 57 28.12 10.84 -21.43
N ILE A 58 28.24 10.14 -20.31
CA ILE A 58 27.54 10.47 -19.06
C ILE A 58 28.29 11.62 -18.37
N VAL A 59 27.70 12.82 -18.39
CA VAL A 59 28.34 14.04 -17.89
C VAL A 59 27.90 14.40 -16.48
N GLU A 60 26.72 13.93 -16.04
CA GLU A 60 26.18 14.18 -14.72
C GLU A 60 25.53 12.91 -14.16
N PHE A 61 25.76 12.64 -12.88
CA PHE A 61 25.06 11.63 -12.10
C PHE A 61 24.86 12.17 -10.69
N ARG A 62 23.60 12.36 -10.29
CA ARG A 62 23.27 12.83 -8.95
C ARG A 62 21.98 12.22 -8.44
N LYS A 63 21.84 12.17 -7.12
CA LYS A 63 20.58 11.77 -6.48
C LYS A 63 19.53 12.85 -6.80
N LEU A 64 18.43 12.42 -7.40
CA LEU A 64 17.27 13.27 -7.71
C LEU A 64 16.29 13.28 -6.54
N GLY A 65 16.12 12.13 -5.89
CA GLY A 65 15.22 11.94 -4.77
C GLY A 65 15.22 10.48 -4.33
N GLU A 66 14.36 10.19 -3.36
CA GLU A 66 14.17 8.85 -2.81
C GLU A 66 12.74 8.71 -2.29
N GLY A 67 12.16 7.53 -2.51
CA GLY A 67 10.86 7.14 -1.96
C GLY A 67 11.02 6.07 -0.88
N GLY A 68 9.92 5.43 -0.48
CA GLY A 68 9.94 4.38 0.54
C GLY A 68 10.77 3.15 0.13
N LEU A 69 10.74 2.77 -1.16
CA LEU A 69 11.30 1.51 -1.67
C LEU A 69 12.46 1.68 -2.67
N ASN A 70 12.69 2.91 -3.13
CA ASN A 70 13.60 3.17 -4.25
C ASN A 70 14.38 4.48 -4.08
N ARG A 71 15.61 4.50 -4.60
CA ARG A 71 16.36 5.74 -4.88
C ARG A 71 16.26 6.11 -6.34
N ILE A 72 16.27 7.40 -6.59
CA ILE A 72 16.07 7.98 -7.89
C ILE A 72 17.28 8.83 -8.22
N PHE A 73 17.93 8.56 -9.33
CA PHE A 73 19.09 9.29 -9.82
C PHE A 73 18.76 9.98 -11.14
N LEU A 74 19.20 11.22 -11.28
CA LEU A 74 19.23 11.92 -12.56
C LEU A 74 20.57 11.63 -13.23
N VAL A 75 20.51 11.18 -14.48
CA VAL A 75 21.67 10.95 -15.34
C VAL A 75 21.54 11.87 -16.54
N THR A 76 22.55 12.69 -16.80
CA THR A 76 22.59 13.61 -17.95
C THR A 76 23.67 13.15 -18.91
N LEU A 77 23.32 13.02 -20.20
CA LEU A 77 24.27 12.76 -21.29
C LEU A 77 24.83 14.07 -21.85
N ASP A 78 25.97 14.00 -22.53
CA ASP A 78 26.61 15.13 -23.23
C ASP A 78 25.72 15.78 -24.31
N THR A 79 24.69 15.06 -24.74
CA THR A 79 23.64 15.54 -25.65
C THR A 79 22.54 16.36 -24.96
N GLU A 80 22.68 16.66 -23.67
CA GLU A 80 21.64 17.25 -22.78
C GLU A 80 20.43 16.32 -22.54
N PHE A 81 20.46 15.10 -23.06
CA PHE A 81 19.41 14.12 -22.79
C PHE A 81 19.49 13.65 -21.34
N GLN A 82 18.36 13.72 -20.63
CA GLN A 82 18.24 13.32 -19.23
C GLN A 82 17.40 12.05 -19.08
N LEU A 83 17.87 11.14 -18.23
CA LEU A 83 17.16 9.94 -17.86
C LEU A 83 17.13 9.75 -16.34
N VAL A 84 16.12 9.04 -15.88
CA VAL A 84 15.92 8.72 -14.47
C VAL A 84 16.28 7.26 -14.25
N ALA A 85 17.29 7.00 -13.42
CA ALA A 85 17.64 5.66 -12.98
C ALA A 85 17.04 5.41 -11.59
N ARG A 86 16.19 4.39 -11.47
CA ARG A 86 15.58 4.00 -10.20
C ARG A 86 16.23 2.73 -9.66
N LEU A 87 16.78 2.81 -8.44
CA LEU A 87 17.47 1.72 -7.78
C LEU A 87 16.69 1.25 -6.55
N PRO A 88 16.22 -0.01 -6.53
CA PRO A 88 15.48 -0.58 -5.40
C PRO A 88 16.34 -0.78 -4.15
N TYR A 89 15.77 -0.47 -2.98
CA TYR A 89 16.37 -0.78 -1.68
C TYR A 89 16.41 -2.29 -1.39
N PRO A 90 17.25 -2.73 -0.45
CA PRO A 90 17.21 -4.10 0.09
C PRO A 90 15.84 -4.53 0.62
N LEU A 91 15.04 -3.60 1.16
CA LEU A 91 13.72 -3.90 1.75
C LEU A 91 12.67 -4.33 0.70
N LEU A 92 12.91 -4.02 -0.57
CA LEU A 92 12.00 -4.32 -1.67
C LEU A 92 11.94 -5.83 -1.93
N THR A 93 10.80 -6.44 -1.67
CA THR A 93 10.57 -7.89 -1.82
C THR A 93 9.24 -8.18 -2.53
N PRO A 94 9.20 -9.10 -3.51
CA PRO A 94 10.30 -9.89 -4.06
C PRO A 94 11.09 -9.06 -5.08
N LYS A 95 12.37 -8.79 -4.83
CA LYS A 95 13.12 -7.76 -5.57
C LYS A 95 13.09 -7.91 -7.09
N ALA A 96 13.49 -9.09 -7.57
CA ALA A 96 13.63 -9.32 -8.99
C ALA A 96 12.27 -9.43 -9.70
N TYR A 97 11.30 -10.09 -9.08
CA TYR A 97 9.94 -10.22 -9.62
C TYR A 97 9.22 -8.87 -9.66
N ALA A 98 9.30 -8.06 -8.60
CA ALA A 98 8.66 -6.75 -8.54
C ALA A 98 9.20 -5.81 -9.62
N VAL A 99 10.52 -5.74 -9.81
CA VAL A 99 11.13 -4.91 -10.86
C VAL A 99 10.78 -5.42 -12.26
N ALA A 100 10.90 -6.73 -12.51
CA ALA A 100 10.56 -7.31 -13.81
C ALA A 100 9.08 -7.08 -14.16
N SER A 101 8.20 -7.25 -13.16
CA SER A 101 6.76 -7.08 -13.37
C SER A 101 6.37 -5.63 -13.59
N GLU A 102 6.97 -4.71 -12.85
CA GLU A 102 6.67 -3.28 -12.97
C GLU A 102 7.04 -2.76 -14.36
N VAL A 103 8.25 -3.08 -14.87
CA VAL A 103 8.67 -2.64 -16.20
C VAL A 103 7.74 -3.18 -17.28
N ALA A 104 7.40 -4.46 -17.22
CA ALA A 104 6.48 -5.10 -18.17
C ALA A 104 5.07 -4.48 -18.10
N THR A 105 4.59 -4.17 -16.90
CA THR A 105 3.30 -3.51 -16.67
C THR A 105 3.29 -2.10 -17.25
N MET A 106 4.33 -1.31 -17.01
CA MET A 106 4.44 0.06 -17.52
C MET A 106 4.47 0.10 -19.04
N ASP A 107 5.23 -0.78 -19.68
CA ASP A 107 5.30 -0.88 -21.14
C ASP A 107 3.97 -1.35 -21.74
N PHE A 108 3.33 -2.36 -21.12
CA PHE A 108 2.00 -2.81 -21.48
C PHE A 108 0.98 -1.66 -21.45
N LEU A 109 0.87 -0.95 -20.33
CA LEU A 109 -0.09 0.14 -20.17
C LEU A 109 0.21 1.32 -21.11
N ARG A 110 1.50 1.65 -21.35
CA ARG A 110 1.88 2.65 -22.34
C ARG A 110 1.44 2.26 -23.75
N SER A 111 1.53 0.97 -24.12
CA SER A 111 1.03 0.47 -25.41
C SER A 111 -0.49 0.62 -25.57
N LYS A 112 -1.22 0.77 -24.45
CA LYS A 112 -2.67 1.07 -24.41
C LYS A 112 -2.98 2.56 -24.45
N GLY A 113 -1.98 3.42 -24.61
CA GLY A 113 -2.14 4.87 -24.64
C GLY A 113 -2.30 5.49 -23.26
N LEU A 114 -2.01 4.76 -22.17
CA LEU A 114 -2.03 5.32 -20.82
C LEU A 114 -0.78 6.20 -20.60
N PRO A 115 -0.92 7.32 -19.85
CA PRO A 115 0.18 8.23 -19.56
C PRO A 115 1.15 7.63 -18.51
N ILE A 116 2.12 6.83 -18.98
CA ILE A 116 3.06 6.05 -18.13
C ILE A 116 4.51 6.16 -18.65
N PRO A 117 5.47 6.65 -17.84
CA PRO A 117 5.55 8.00 -17.31
C PRO A 117 6.30 8.98 -18.23
N LYS A 118 5.97 10.26 -18.08
CA LYS A 118 6.80 11.45 -18.38
C LYS A 118 6.72 12.33 -17.12
N VAL A 119 7.84 12.91 -16.66
CA VAL A 119 7.90 13.59 -15.35
C VAL A 119 7.34 15.02 -15.46
N TYR A 120 6.39 15.38 -14.58
CA TYR A 120 5.73 16.71 -14.50
C TYR A 120 5.51 17.15 -13.04
N VAL A 121 4.69 18.18 -12.79
CA VAL A 121 4.39 18.72 -11.45
C VAL A 121 3.62 17.70 -10.61
N ASP A 122 3.91 17.65 -9.31
CA ASP A 122 3.29 16.75 -8.33
C ASP A 122 1.91 17.28 -7.88
N LEU A 123 0.87 16.44 -7.92
CA LEU A 123 -0.48 16.82 -7.49
C LEU A 123 -0.53 17.16 -5.99
N SER A 124 0.26 16.50 -5.15
CA SER A 124 0.32 16.76 -3.70
C SER A 124 0.63 18.23 -3.37
N GLN A 125 1.37 18.94 -4.24
CA GLN A 125 1.74 20.33 -4.03
C GLN A 125 0.56 21.30 -4.18
N ILE A 126 -0.50 20.90 -4.87
CA ILE A 126 -1.67 21.75 -5.14
C ILE A 126 -2.98 21.15 -4.59
N TRP A 127 -2.94 19.92 -4.08
CA TRP A 127 -4.10 19.13 -3.66
C TRP A 127 -5.02 19.87 -2.67
N SER A 128 -4.44 20.55 -1.68
CA SER A 128 -5.18 21.31 -0.66
C SER A 128 -5.81 22.61 -1.20
N GLY A 129 -5.31 23.12 -2.33
CA GLY A 129 -5.75 24.38 -2.94
C GLY A 129 -6.74 24.23 -4.10
N LEU A 130 -7.12 23.01 -4.46
CA LEU A 130 -8.00 22.74 -5.61
C LEU A 130 -9.40 23.32 -5.38
N LYS A 131 -9.92 23.98 -6.42
CA LYS A 131 -11.31 24.45 -6.48
C LYS A 131 -12.24 23.34 -6.95
N GLU A 132 -13.55 23.52 -6.74
CA GLU A 132 -14.56 22.52 -7.10
C GLU A 132 -14.53 22.15 -8.58
N ASP A 133 -14.36 23.11 -9.49
CA ASP A 133 -14.25 22.86 -10.94
C ASP A 133 -12.99 22.07 -11.32
N GLU A 134 -11.89 22.31 -10.61
CA GLU A 134 -10.64 21.55 -10.76
C GLU A 134 -10.78 20.12 -10.21
N ILE A 135 -11.46 19.95 -9.07
CA ILE A 135 -11.80 18.64 -8.50
C ILE A 135 -12.65 17.83 -9.47
N ILE A 136 -13.71 18.43 -10.03
CA ILE A 136 -14.58 17.79 -11.02
C ILE A 136 -13.74 17.32 -12.22
N SER A 137 -12.93 18.21 -12.79
CA SER A 137 -12.05 17.89 -13.93
C SER A 137 -11.08 16.76 -13.60
N LEU A 138 -10.49 16.78 -12.41
CA LEU A 138 -9.53 15.78 -11.97
C LEU A 138 -10.19 14.40 -11.78
N MET A 139 -11.35 14.35 -11.12
CA MET A 139 -12.09 13.10 -10.92
C MET A 139 -12.55 12.49 -12.24
N ASP A 140 -13.02 13.32 -13.18
CA ASP A 140 -13.37 12.87 -14.52
C ASP A 140 -12.19 12.25 -15.27
N GLN A 141 -11.01 12.87 -15.19
CA GLN A 141 -9.80 12.38 -15.83
C GLN A 141 -9.32 11.08 -15.18
N LEU A 142 -9.31 11.02 -13.85
CA LEU A 142 -8.88 9.86 -13.10
C LEU A 142 -9.77 8.65 -13.37
N VAL A 143 -11.09 8.85 -13.36
CA VAL A 143 -12.03 7.77 -13.67
C VAL A 143 -11.91 7.30 -15.12
N LYS A 144 -11.67 8.19 -16.08
CA LYS A 144 -11.43 7.79 -17.48
C LYS A 144 -10.13 6.98 -17.62
N PHE A 145 -9.11 7.35 -16.85
CA PHE A 145 -7.87 6.60 -16.73
C PHE A 145 -8.13 5.18 -16.18
N GLU A 146 -8.85 5.05 -15.06
CA GLU A 146 -9.26 3.75 -14.50
C GLU A 146 -10.14 2.94 -15.45
N SER A 147 -11.08 3.60 -16.15
CA SER A 147 -11.96 2.96 -17.14
C SER A 147 -11.18 2.28 -18.26
N THR A 148 -10.12 2.94 -18.73
CA THR A 148 -9.24 2.39 -19.77
C THR A 148 -8.52 1.14 -19.26
N MET A 149 -7.97 1.16 -18.04
CA MET A 149 -7.30 -0.01 -17.44
C MET A 149 -8.25 -1.17 -17.17
N MET A 150 -9.40 -0.88 -16.57
CA MET A 150 -10.36 -1.91 -16.14
C MET A 150 -11.13 -2.53 -17.30
N SER A 151 -11.09 -1.91 -18.48
CA SER A 151 -11.62 -2.47 -19.72
C SER A 151 -10.67 -3.49 -20.38
N LEU A 152 -9.42 -3.59 -19.91
CA LEU A 152 -8.46 -4.57 -20.42
C LEU A 152 -8.81 -5.96 -19.89
N SER A 153 -8.85 -6.95 -20.79
CA SER A 153 -9.15 -8.34 -20.45
C SER A 153 -7.87 -9.13 -20.26
N PHE A 154 -7.83 -9.99 -19.25
CA PHE A 154 -6.70 -10.86 -18.96
C PHE A 154 -7.14 -12.32 -18.87
N PRO A 155 -6.33 -13.27 -19.38
CA PRO A 155 -6.65 -14.69 -19.35
C PRO A 155 -6.52 -15.32 -17.96
N ALA A 156 -5.81 -14.65 -17.04
CA ALA A 156 -5.52 -15.12 -15.69
C ALA A 156 -5.22 -13.94 -14.75
N GLY A 157 -5.30 -14.20 -13.44
CA GLY A 157 -4.83 -13.27 -12.41
C GLY A 157 -3.36 -13.49 -12.05
N GLY A 158 -2.73 -12.50 -11.43
CA GLY A 158 -1.30 -12.52 -11.09
C GLY A 158 -0.67 -11.17 -11.38
N SER A 159 0.57 -11.15 -11.87
CA SER A 159 1.21 -9.92 -12.34
C SER A 159 1.78 -10.08 -13.74
N ILE A 160 1.97 -8.97 -14.46
CA ILE A 160 2.41 -8.96 -15.86
C ILE A 160 3.94 -9.03 -15.91
N TYR A 161 4.51 -9.84 -16.79
CA TYR A 161 5.97 -9.98 -17.00
C TYR A 161 6.30 -10.06 -18.49
N TYR A 162 7.55 -9.73 -18.85
CA TYR A 162 8.13 -10.30 -20.07
C TYR A 162 8.35 -11.80 -19.88
N ALA A 163 7.94 -12.60 -20.86
CA ALA A 163 8.05 -14.06 -20.79
C ALA A 163 9.51 -14.53 -20.57
N ARG A 164 10.48 -13.83 -21.18
CA ARG A 164 11.91 -14.08 -20.97
C ARG A 164 12.31 -13.93 -19.50
N ASP A 165 11.92 -12.82 -18.89
CA ASP A 165 12.36 -12.47 -17.53
C ASP A 165 11.72 -13.43 -16.53
N LEU A 166 10.43 -13.80 -16.71
CA LEU A 166 9.78 -14.80 -15.87
C LEU A 166 10.43 -16.18 -16.00
N MET A 167 10.82 -16.57 -17.21
CA MET A 167 11.53 -17.84 -17.46
C MET A 167 12.90 -17.86 -16.78
N GLU A 168 13.63 -16.75 -16.80
CA GLU A 168 14.93 -16.63 -16.11
C GLU A 168 14.78 -16.68 -14.58
N LEU A 169 13.74 -16.03 -14.04
CA LEU A 169 13.51 -15.95 -12.59
C LEU A 169 12.96 -17.23 -11.98
N SER A 170 12.10 -17.94 -12.70
CA SER A 170 11.28 -19.02 -12.14
C SER A 170 11.38 -20.35 -12.89
N GLY A 171 11.89 -20.35 -14.12
CA GLY A 171 11.81 -21.50 -15.03
C GLY A 171 10.41 -21.78 -15.58
N ASN A 172 9.42 -20.91 -15.32
CA ASN A 172 8.07 -21.02 -15.84
C ASN A 172 7.81 -20.01 -16.97
N GLU A 173 7.02 -20.42 -17.96
CA GLU A 173 6.68 -19.58 -19.13
C GLU A 173 5.51 -18.60 -18.85
N GLY A 174 4.80 -18.78 -17.73
CA GLY A 174 3.59 -18.01 -17.42
C GLY A 174 2.43 -18.29 -18.38
N ILE A 175 1.36 -17.50 -18.27
CA ILE A 175 0.21 -17.56 -19.19
C ILE A 175 0.36 -16.41 -20.20
N PRO A 176 0.54 -16.68 -21.51
CA PRO A 176 0.81 -15.63 -22.48
C PRO A 176 -0.36 -14.66 -22.61
N LEU A 177 -0.03 -13.38 -22.82
CA LEU A 177 -0.98 -12.38 -23.29
C LEU A 177 -0.98 -12.37 -24.82
N ASP A 178 -2.11 -12.09 -25.47
CA ASP A 178 -2.19 -12.06 -26.94
C ASP A 178 -1.33 -10.94 -27.57
N GLU A 179 -0.75 -10.08 -26.75
CA GLU A 179 -0.19 -8.79 -27.14
C GLU A 179 1.33 -8.79 -27.02
N GLN A 180 1.98 -8.27 -28.07
CA GLN A 180 3.41 -8.02 -28.09
C GLN A 180 3.66 -6.52 -27.96
N VAL A 181 4.58 -6.15 -27.08
CA VAL A 181 4.91 -4.74 -26.82
C VAL A 181 6.32 -4.45 -27.30
N GLU A 182 6.52 -3.29 -27.92
CA GLU A 182 7.85 -2.78 -28.21
C GLU A 182 8.50 -2.35 -26.89
N SER A 183 9.53 -3.10 -26.47
CA SER A 183 10.34 -2.74 -25.31
C SER A 183 11.18 -1.49 -25.58
N ILE A 184 11.80 -0.95 -24.54
CA ILE A 184 12.79 0.15 -24.67
C ILE A 184 13.92 -0.15 -25.67
N THR A 185 14.16 -1.43 -25.98
CA THR A 185 15.15 -1.88 -26.98
C THR A 185 14.60 -1.94 -28.41
N LEU A 186 13.37 -1.44 -28.63
CA LEU A 186 12.63 -1.46 -29.92
C LEU A 186 12.41 -2.87 -30.49
N LYS A 187 12.45 -3.88 -29.62
CA LYS A 187 12.10 -5.27 -29.95
C LYS A 187 10.71 -5.58 -29.45
N LYS A 188 9.91 -6.25 -30.28
CA LYS A 188 8.65 -6.86 -29.86
C LYS A 188 8.95 -8.00 -28.90
N GLU A 189 8.49 -7.87 -27.66
CA GLU A 189 8.62 -8.89 -26.63
C GLU A 189 7.24 -9.46 -26.26
N GLN A 190 7.22 -10.75 -25.95
CA GLN A 190 6.02 -11.46 -25.54
C GLN A 190 5.77 -11.21 -24.05
N LEU A 191 4.58 -10.75 -23.71
CA LEU A 191 4.14 -10.58 -22.33
C LEU A 191 3.38 -11.83 -21.85
N CYS A 192 3.36 -12.03 -20.53
CA CYS A 192 2.65 -13.12 -19.87
C CYS A 192 2.17 -12.70 -18.46
N ILE A 193 1.23 -13.45 -17.91
CA ILE A 193 0.84 -13.41 -16.50
C ILE A 193 1.63 -14.46 -15.73
N GLY A 194 2.31 -14.03 -14.69
CA GLY A 194 3.09 -14.86 -13.77
C GLY A 194 2.60 -14.73 -12.33
N PRO A 195 3.46 -15.07 -11.36
CA PRO A 195 3.16 -14.92 -9.94
C PRO A 195 2.79 -13.48 -9.56
N ASP A 196 1.81 -13.34 -8.69
CA ASP A 196 1.36 -12.11 -8.06
C ASP A 196 2.46 -11.54 -7.15
N VAL A 197 2.83 -10.28 -7.36
CA VAL A 197 3.88 -9.59 -6.59
C VAL A 197 3.37 -8.77 -5.41
N SER A 198 2.08 -8.86 -5.07
CA SER A 198 1.49 -8.12 -3.95
C SER A 198 2.26 -8.34 -2.65
N ILE A 199 2.62 -7.25 -1.95
CA ILE A 199 3.45 -7.24 -0.74
C ILE A 199 3.06 -8.32 0.28
N PRO A 200 1.76 -8.52 0.62
CA PRO A 200 1.38 -9.51 1.63
C PRO A 200 1.78 -10.95 1.31
N LEU A 201 2.04 -11.29 0.04
CA LEU A 201 2.44 -12.65 -0.37
C LEU A 201 3.94 -12.93 -0.20
N TRP A 202 4.75 -11.90 -0.01
CA TRP A 202 6.21 -11.98 -0.06
C TRP A 202 6.91 -11.39 1.15
N TYR A 203 6.33 -10.40 1.81
CA TYR A 203 7.01 -9.65 2.86
C TYR A 203 7.63 -10.54 3.96
N GLY A 204 8.92 -10.33 4.19
CA GLY A 204 9.71 -11.05 5.17
C GLY A 204 9.89 -12.54 4.88
N ARG A 205 9.76 -13.38 5.92
CA ARG A 205 10.02 -14.83 5.77
C ARG A 205 9.04 -15.53 4.85
N ARG A 206 7.98 -14.84 4.43
CA ARG A 206 7.00 -15.31 3.44
C ARG A 206 7.67 -15.52 2.08
N GLU A 207 8.68 -14.74 1.70
CA GLU A 207 9.47 -14.95 0.48
C GLU A 207 10.18 -16.32 0.48
N ARG A 208 10.53 -16.86 1.67
CA ARG A 208 11.21 -18.16 1.84
C ARG A 208 10.25 -19.36 1.75
N LEU A 209 8.95 -19.12 1.58
CA LEU A 209 7.94 -20.17 1.44
C LEU A 209 7.82 -20.64 -0.01
N ASN A 210 7.82 -21.96 -0.20
CA ASN A 210 7.48 -22.58 -1.48
C ASN A 210 5.97 -22.80 -1.56
N VAL A 211 5.23 -21.71 -1.80
CA VAL A 211 3.76 -21.71 -1.91
C VAL A 211 3.35 -21.15 -3.27
N PHE A 212 2.17 -21.58 -3.75
CA PHE A 212 1.57 -21.05 -4.96
C PHE A 212 1.22 -19.57 -4.79
N ARG A 213 1.55 -18.75 -5.79
CA ARG A 213 1.30 -17.30 -5.82
C ARG A 213 0.71 -16.84 -7.15
N GLY A 214 0.01 -17.75 -7.85
CA GLY A 214 -0.42 -17.54 -9.22
C GLY A 214 0.57 -18.09 -10.27
N PRO A 215 0.27 -17.92 -11.57
CA PRO A 215 -0.91 -17.22 -12.10
C PRO A 215 -2.24 -17.91 -11.73
N TYR A 216 -3.30 -17.15 -11.50
CA TYR A 216 -4.60 -17.63 -11.04
C TYR A 216 -5.56 -17.89 -12.20
N GLU A 217 -6.16 -19.08 -12.24
CA GLU A 217 -7.13 -19.43 -13.29
C GLU A 217 -8.55 -18.92 -12.99
N ASP A 218 -8.88 -18.71 -11.71
CA ASP A 218 -10.21 -18.28 -11.28
C ASP A 218 -10.19 -17.42 -10.00
N ALA A 219 -11.33 -16.78 -9.72
CA ALA A 219 -11.51 -15.94 -8.53
C ALA A 219 -11.37 -16.71 -7.20
N LYS A 220 -11.75 -18.00 -7.17
CA LYS A 220 -11.64 -18.82 -5.95
C LYS A 220 -10.18 -19.02 -5.56
N SER A 221 -9.33 -19.26 -6.54
CA SER A 221 -7.89 -19.42 -6.38
C SER A 221 -7.24 -18.14 -5.82
N VAL A 222 -7.69 -16.96 -6.28
CA VAL A 222 -7.25 -15.67 -5.72
C VAL A 222 -7.62 -15.57 -4.25
N LEU A 223 -8.89 -15.79 -3.91
CA LEU A 223 -9.40 -15.64 -2.54
C LEU A 223 -8.64 -16.52 -1.53
N VAL A 224 -8.33 -17.77 -1.88
CA VAL A 224 -7.71 -18.70 -0.93
C VAL A 224 -6.18 -18.56 -0.84
N THR A 225 -5.52 -17.91 -1.80
CA THR A 225 -4.05 -17.90 -1.88
C THR A 225 -3.41 -17.20 -0.70
N GLY A 226 -3.89 -16.00 -0.35
CA GLY A 226 -3.40 -15.24 0.81
C GLY A 226 -3.50 -16.04 2.12
N ALA A 227 -4.66 -16.64 2.38
CA ALA A 227 -4.89 -17.42 3.59
C ALA A 227 -4.04 -18.71 3.64
N LYS A 228 -3.91 -19.43 2.53
CA LYS A 228 -3.02 -20.61 2.45
C LYS A 228 -1.55 -20.24 2.67
N LYS A 229 -1.12 -19.08 2.15
CA LYS A 229 0.21 -18.53 2.37
C LYS A 229 0.45 -18.21 3.85
N GLU A 230 -0.51 -17.58 4.53
CA GLU A 230 -0.36 -17.31 5.96
C GLU A 230 -0.38 -18.60 6.80
N LEU A 231 -1.22 -19.58 6.48
CA LEU A 231 -1.18 -20.87 7.18
C LEU A 231 0.18 -21.55 7.05
N ALA A 232 0.79 -21.53 5.85
CA ALA A 232 2.14 -22.05 5.65
C ALA A 232 3.21 -21.25 6.40
N TYR A 233 3.04 -19.92 6.52
CA TYR A 233 3.91 -19.08 7.36
C TYR A 233 3.80 -19.48 8.83
N LEU A 234 2.59 -19.60 9.37
CA LEU A 234 2.35 -19.95 10.77
C LEU A 234 2.85 -21.36 11.12
N ASP A 235 2.69 -22.33 10.22
CA ASP A 235 3.18 -23.70 10.41
C ASP A 235 4.72 -23.73 10.50
N ARG A 236 5.41 -22.97 9.66
CA ARG A 236 6.88 -23.00 9.58
C ARG A 236 7.57 -22.04 10.55
N PHE A 237 6.98 -20.87 10.79
CA PHE A 237 7.63 -19.75 11.49
C PHE A 237 6.77 -19.17 12.62
N GLY A 238 5.54 -19.63 12.81
CA GLY A 238 4.63 -19.09 13.81
C GLY A 238 5.15 -19.31 15.23
N ALA A 239 5.27 -18.21 15.97
CA ALA A 239 5.63 -18.22 17.39
C ALA A 239 4.77 -17.18 18.13
N PRO A 240 4.39 -17.44 19.40
CA PRO A 240 3.65 -16.46 20.20
C PRO A 240 4.38 -15.11 20.24
N ARG A 241 3.66 -14.02 19.97
CA ARG A 241 4.23 -12.66 19.91
C ARG A 241 3.23 -11.62 20.38
N ALA A 242 3.73 -10.50 20.91
CA ALA A 242 2.88 -9.36 21.23
C ALA A 242 2.38 -8.70 19.94
N PRO A 243 1.22 -8.01 19.96
CA PRO A 243 0.82 -7.15 18.86
C PRO A 243 1.94 -6.20 18.44
N TYR A 244 2.20 -6.09 17.14
CA TYR A 244 3.23 -5.20 16.59
C TYR A 244 2.97 -3.74 16.98
N GLN A 245 1.73 -3.27 16.81
CA GLN A 245 1.31 -1.93 17.22
C GLN A 245 1.31 -1.83 18.75
N ARG A 246 2.28 -1.10 19.31
CA ARG A 246 2.49 -0.98 20.77
C ARG A 246 1.27 -0.44 21.53
N PHE A 247 0.53 0.50 20.93
CA PHE A 247 -0.71 1.05 21.50
C PHE A 247 -1.79 -0.01 21.74
N ARG A 248 -1.77 -1.12 20.98
CA ARG A 248 -2.74 -2.20 21.14
C ARG A 248 -2.38 -3.14 22.29
N ARG A 249 -1.10 -3.22 22.70
CA ARG A 249 -0.61 -4.25 23.65
C ARG A 249 -1.32 -4.20 24.99
N GLU A 250 -1.69 -3.01 25.48
CA GLU A 250 -2.45 -2.83 26.73
C GLU A 250 -3.77 -3.61 26.73
N TYR A 251 -4.49 -3.59 25.61
CA TYR A 251 -5.78 -4.27 25.45
C TYR A 251 -5.66 -5.79 25.39
N TYR A 252 -4.46 -6.28 25.11
CA TYR A 252 -4.07 -7.68 25.22
C TYR A 252 -3.33 -7.99 26.53
N LYS A 253 -3.37 -7.07 27.50
CA LYS A 253 -2.66 -7.18 28.79
C LYS A 253 -1.16 -7.43 28.63
N TYR A 254 -0.59 -6.95 27.53
CA TYR A 254 0.80 -7.14 27.13
C TYR A 254 1.20 -8.62 26.96
N GLU A 255 0.22 -9.51 26.80
CA GLU A 255 0.45 -10.94 26.60
C GLU A 255 0.79 -11.24 25.14
N LYS A 256 1.61 -12.26 24.93
CA LYS A 256 1.91 -12.79 23.59
C LYS A 256 0.70 -13.58 23.08
N GLN A 257 0.27 -13.28 21.86
CA GLN A 257 -0.86 -13.93 21.21
C GLN A 257 -0.42 -15.20 20.49
N ALA A 258 -1.23 -16.25 20.55
CA ALA A 258 -0.90 -17.54 19.97
C ALA A 258 -1.16 -17.55 18.45
N PRO A 259 -0.22 -18.06 17.63
CA PRO A 259 -0.44 -18.20 16.18
C PRO A 259 -1.61 -19.14 15.84
N SER A 260 -1.94 -20.08 16.73
CA SER A 260 -3.06 -21.02 16.56
C SER A 260 -4.42 -20.33 16.42
N ASP A 261 -4.60 -19.18 17.07
CA ASP A 261 -5.88 -18.46 17.03
C ASP A 261 -6.10 -17.84 15.64
N HIS A 262 -5.04 -17.27 15.06
CA HIS A 262 -5.08 -16.79 13.68
C HIS A 262 -5.23 -17.93 12.69
N ALA A 263 -4.50 -19.05 12.88
CA ALA A 263 -4.63 -20.24 12.04
C ALA A 263 -6.07 -20.81 12.05
N LYS A 264 -6.74 -20.85 13.21
CA LYS A 264 -8.14 -21.25 13.34
C LYS A 264 -9.04 -20.35 12.49
N ASN A 265 -8.86 -19.03 12.58
CA ASN A 265 -9.66 -18.06 11.82
C ASN A 265 -9.40 -18.13 10.30
N LEU A 266 -8.16 -18.36 9.87
CA LEU A 266 -7.85 -18.64 8.46
C LEU A 266 -8.51 -19.95 7.99
N GLY A 267 -8.57 -20.96 8.86
CA GLY A 267 -9.33 -22.18 8.63
C GLY A 267 -10.81 -21.90 8.39
N HIS A 268 -11.45 -21.09 9.25
CA HIS A 268 -12.84 -20.65 9.04
C HIS A 268 -13.00 -19.88 7.72
N TYR A 269 -12.11 -18.94 7.42
CA TYR A 269 -12.11 -18.19 6.17
C TYR A 269 -12.09 -19.12 4.95
N LEU A 270 -11.23 -20.14 4.94
CA LEU A 270 -11.13 -21.07 3.80
C LEU A 270 -12.42 -21.85 3.52
N HIS A 271 -13.24 -22.12 4.54
CA HIS A 271 -14.56 -22.74 4.36
C HIS A 271 -15.60 -21.76 3.79
N LEU A 272 -15.45 -20.46 4.06
CA LEU A 272 -16.38 -19.40 3.66
C LEU A 272 -15.99 -18.74 2.33
N ALA A 273 -14.70 -18.73 1.98
CA ALA A 273 -14.15 -18.03 0.82
C ALA A 273 -14.84 -18.37 -0.52
N PRO A 274 -15.21 -19.63 -0.82
CA PRO A 274 -15.92 -19.94 -2.06
C PRO A 274 -17.24 -19.19 -2.25
N SER A 275 -17.93 -18.85 -1.15
CA SER A 275 -19.20 -18.12 -1.15
C SER A 275 -19.03 -16.60 -1.28
N LEU A 276 -17.80 -16.09 -1.23
CA LEU A 276 -17.51 -14.68 -1.47
C LEU A 276 -17.44 -14.34 -2.96
N VAL A 277 -17.30 -15.33 -3.85
CA VAL A 277 -17.30 -15.10 -5.30
C VAL A 277 -18.68 -14.56 -5.73
N PRO A 278 -18.75 -13.40 -6.39
CA PRO A 278 -20.01 -12.87 -6.90
C PRO A 278 -20.68 -13.82 -7.90
N ASP A 279 -22.01 -13.89 -7.86
CA ASP A 279 -22.83 -14.55 -8.89
C ASP A 279 -22.96 -13.65 -10.14
N ASP A 280 -21.82 -13.21 -10.67
CA ASP A 280 -21.72 -12.37 -11.86
C ASP A 280 -20.35 -12.56 -12.51
N ASP A 281 -20.33 -13.20 -13.69
CA ASP A 281 -19.10 -13.52 -14.42
C ASP A 281 -18.29 -12.26 -14.77
N TYR A 282 -18.93 -11.11 -14.99
CA TYR A 282 -18.22 -9.87 -15.25
C TYR A 282 -17.46 -9.35 -14.04
N LEU A 283 -17.98 -9.60 -12.83
CA LEU A 283 -17.29 -9.22 -11.58
C LEU A 283 -16.13 -10.16 -11.27
N SER A 284 -16.18 -11.40 -11.76
CA SER A 284 -15.10 -12.37 -11.64
C SER A 284 -14.02 -12.23 -12.72
N ALA A 285 -14.27 -11.45 -13.77
CA ALA A 285 -13.31 -11.18 -14.82
C ALA A 285 -12.07 -10.47 -14.26
N PHE A 286 -10.90 -10.87 -14.74
CA PHE A 286 -9.62 -10.30 -14.34
C PHE A 286 -9.40 -8.93 -14.98
N CYS A 287 -9.05 -7.94 -14.17
CA CYS A 287 -8.67 -6.61 -14.61
C CYS A 287 -7.44 -6.10 -13.82
N ILE A 288 -6.84 -5.01 -14.30
CA ILE A 288 -5.75 -4.33 -13.62
C ILE A 288 -6.21 -2.98 -13.09
N ARG A 289 -5.65 -2.57 -11.96
CA ARG A 289 -5.80 -1.25 -11.37
C ARG A 289 -4.47 -0.78 -10.82
N HIS A 290 -4.32 0.53 -10.66
CA HIS A 290 -3.18 1.11 -9.98
C HIS A 290 -3.07 0.57 -8.54
N PRO A 291 -1.88 0.09 -8.10
CA PRO A 291 -1.72 -0.49 -6.77
C PRO A 291 -1.73 0.54 -5.64
N ASP A 292 -1.21 1.75 -5.90
CA ASP A 292 -1.04 2.80 -4.88
C ASP A 292 -1.42 4.20 -5.40
N LEU A 293 -2.72 4.47 -5.56
CA LEU A 293 -3.20 5.69 -6.20
C LEU A 293 -3.32 6.84 -5.18
N THR A 294 -2.19 7.48 -4.90
CA THR A 294 -2.04 8.65 -4.01
C THR A 294 -1.81 9.93 -4.81
N ASP A 295 -1.94 11.09 -4.17
CA ASP A 295 -1.68 12.40 -4.79
C ASP A 295 -0.20 12.55 -5.16
N SER A 296 0.71 11.98 -4.37
CA SER A 296 2.15 11.95 -4.67
C SER A 296 2.52 11.09 -5.88
N ASN A 297 1.63 10.22 -6.36
CA ASN A 297 1.83 9.38 -7.54
C ASN A 297 1.15 9.94 -8.80
N ILE A 298 0.35 11.00 -8.69
CA ILE A 298 -0.30 11.65 -9.84
C ILE A 298 0.50 12.89 -10.24
N ARG A 299 0.76 13.02 -11.54
CA ARG A 299 1.46 14.18 -12.11
C ARG A 299 0.52 14.98 -12.98
N VAL A 300 0.48 16.29 -12.76
CA VAL A 300 -0.46 17.20 -13.40
C VAL A 300 0.22 18.38 -14.08
N SER A 301 -0.48 19.01 -15.02
CA SER A 301 -0.18 20.37 -15.50
C SER A 301 -1.32 21.31 -15.11
N THR A 302 -0.95 22.55 -14.80
CA THR A 302 -1.85 23.68 -14.53
C THR A 302 -1.70 24.77 -15.58
N ASP A 303 -1.30 24.40 -16.81
CA ASP A 303 -1.12 25.35 -17.90
C ASP A 303 -2.45 25.99 -18.32
N SER A 304 -2.41 26.89 -19.32
CA SER A 304 -3.57 27.64 -19.81
C SER A 304 -4.76 26.80 -20.30
N GLY A 305 -4.58 25.47 -20.44
CA GLY A 305 -5.63 24.49 -20.75
C GLY A 305 -6.38 23.92 -19.53
N GLY A 306 -6.06 24.36 -18.31
CA GLY A 306 -6.64 23.85 -17.06
C GLY A 306 -5.89 22.64 -16.48
N LEU A 307 -6.37 22.13 -15.34
CA LEU A 307 -5.76 20.99 -14.64
C LEU A 307 -5.84 19.72 -15.48
N GLN A 308 -4.70 19.13 -15.83
CA GLN A 308 -4.61 17.91 -16.65
C GLN A 308 -3.71 16.84 -16.03
N ILE A 309 -4.16 15.59 -15.95
CA ILE A 309 -3.32 14.44 -15.57
C ILE A 309 -2.39 14.11 -16.73
N LEU A 310 -1.08 14.20 -16.49
CA LEU A 310 -0.05 13.96 -17.50
C LEU A 310 0.70 12.65 -17.33
N SER A 311 0.75 12.12 -16.10
CA SER A 311 1.40 10.85 -15.80
C SER A 311 0.92 10.28 -14.47
N VAL A 312 0.89 8.95 -14.36
CA VAL A 312 0.70 8.23 -13.10
C VAL A 312 1.92 7.35 -12.84
N LEU A 313 2.52 7.50 -11.66
CA LEU A 313 3.76 6.86 -11.24
C LEU A 313 3.48 5.69 -10.30
N ASP A 314 4.52 4.90 -10.02
CA ASP A 314 4.54 3.82 -9.04
C ASP A 314 3.60 2.64 -9.34
N TRP A 315 3.93 1.93 -10.43
CA TRP A 315 3.27 0.67 -10.82
C TRP A 315 3.83 -0.54 -10.10
N GLN A 316 4.65 -0.31 -9.10
CA GLN A 316 5.26 -1.36 -8.33
C GLN A 316 4.18 -2.18 -7.61
N TYR A 317 4.32 -3.51 -7.66
CA TYR A 317 3.35 -4.47 -7.10
C TYR A 317 1.96 -4.47 -7.74
N ALA A 318 1.79 -3.88 -8.94
CA ALA A 318 0.54 -3.98 -9.68
C ALA A 318 0.14 -5.45 -9.94
N ALA A 319 -1.12 -5.76 -9.67
CA ALA A 319 -1.68 -7.09 -9.80
C ALA A 319 -2.96 -7.07 -10.63
N VAL A 320 -3.10 -8.09 -11.47
CA VAL A 320 -4.31 -8.45 -12.19
C VAL A 320 -5.16 -9.33 -11.27
N LEU A 321 -6.32 -8.82 -10.86
CA LEU A 321 -7.24 -9.49 -9.93
C LEU A 321 -8.67 -9.44 -10.48
N PRO A 322 -9.58 -10.28 -9.99
CA PRO A 322 -11.00 -10.18 -10.30
C PRO A 322 -11.54 -8.78 -10.01
N LEU A 323 -12.38 -8.27 -10.91
CA LEU A 323 -12.95 -6.93 -10.84
C LEU A 323 -13.55 -6.60 -9.47
N PHE A 324 -14.25 -7.54 -8.83
CA PHE A 324 -14.86 -7.29 -7.53
C PHE A 324 -13.84 -6.98 -6.41
N LEU A 325 -12.61 -7.50 -6.51
CA LEU A 325 -11.52 -7.19 -5.58
C LEU A 325 -10.92 -5.80 -5.85
N HIS A 326 -10.81 -5.43 -7.13
CA HIS A 326 -10.35 -4.11 -7.55
C HIS A 326 -11.40 -3.00 -7.40
N ALA A 327 -12.69 -3.35 -7.32
CA ALA A 327 -13.78 -2.39 -7.24
C ALA A 327 -13.93 -1.76 -5.85
N GLY A 328 -13.08 -0.77 -5.57
CA GLY A 328 -13.14 0.10 -4.39
C GLY A 328 -12.81 1.53 -4.73
N MET A 329 -12.78 2.41 -3.72
CA MET A 329 -12.33 3.79 -3.88
C MET A 329 -10.92 3.94 -3.27
N PRO A 330 -10.01 4.70 -3.92
CA PRO A 330 -8.68 4.96 -3.34
C PRO A 330 -8.82 5.72 -2.02
N GLU A 331 -7.87 5.52 -1.10
CA GLU A 331 -7.92 6.13 0.24
C GLU A 331 -7.94 7.66 0.21
N LEU A 332 -7.17 8.26 -0.70
CA LEU A 332 -7.16 9.70 -0.96
C LEU A 332 -8.55 10.28 -1.30
N ILE A 333 -9.43 9.45 -1.86
CA ILE A 333 -10.72 9.86 -2.43
C ILE A 333 -11.88 9.46 -1.52
N GLN A 334 -11.75 8.32 -0.84
CA GLN A 334 -12.81 7.77 -0.01
C GLN A 334 -13.06 8.66 1.22
N ASN A 335 -14.33 8.73 1.61
CA ASN A 335 -14.78 9.45 2.80
C ASN A 335 -15.95 8.69 3.42
N GLU A 336 -15.83 7.36 3.47
CA GLU A 336 -16.92 6.45 3.79
C GLU A 336 -17.36 6.52 5.26
N GLU A 337 -16.61 7.19 6.13
CA GLU A 337 -16.99 7.41 7.53
C GLU A 337 -17.93 8.61 7.72
N ASP A 338 -18.02 9.51 6.73
CA ASP A 338 -18.84 10.71 6.78
C ASP A 338 -20.26 10.45 6.26
N GLU A 339 -21.27 10.73 7.08
CA GLU A 339 -22.67 10.46 6.73
C GLU A 339 -23.15 11.19 5.46
N VAL A 340 -22.66 12.41 5.20
CA VAL A 340 -23.03 13.19 4.01
C VAL A 340 -22.52 12.49 2.75
N SER A 341 -21.28 12.02 2.80
CA SER A 341 -20.63 11.25 1.73
C SER A 341 -21.33 9.92 1.50
N GLN A 342 -21.59 9.13 2.56
CA GLN A 342 -22.32 7.85 2.46
C GLN A 342 -23.70 8.00 1.81
N LYS A 343 -24.45 9.04 2.19
CA LYS A 343 -25.79 9.32 1.67
C LYS A 343 -25.78 9.95 0.28
N MET A 344 -24.59 10.21 -0.29
CA MET A 344 -24.42 10.94 -1.55
C MET A 344 -25.21 12.25 -1.59
N ILE A 345 -25.24 12.96 -0.45
CA ILE A 345 -25.84 14.30 -0.35
C ILE A 345 -24.86 15.29 -0.97
N LYS A 346 -25.38 16.24 -1.77
CA LYS A 346 -24.55 17.27 -2.39
C LYS A 346 -23.76 18.04 -1.30
N PRO A 347 -22.41 18.07 -1.37
CA PRO A 347 -21.60 18.75 -0.36
C PRO A 347 -21.78 20.27 -0.41
N GLU A 348 -22.01 20.90 0.74
CA GLU A 348 -22.13 22.35 0.91
C GLU A 348 -21.51 22.77 2.24
N LEU A 349 -21.03 24.02 2.33
CA LEU A 349 -20.58 24.60 3.60
C LEU A 349 -21.75 24.82 4.55
N PRO A 350 -21.53 24.76 5.87
CA PRO A 350 -22.58 25.05 6.84
C PRO A 350 -23.03 26.52 6.75
N ASN A 351 -24.32 26.78 6.98
CA ASN A 351 -24.93 28.12 6.88
C ASN A 351 -24.27 29.18 7.80
N ASN A 352 -23.57 28.75 8.86
CA ASN A 352 -22.87 29.63 9.80
C ASN A 352 -21.37 29.73 9.56
N PHE A 353 -20.85 29.24 8.42
CA PHE A 353 -19.42 29.20 8.10
C PHE A 353 -18.71 30.54 8.30
N ASP A 354 -19.29 31.64 7.79
CA ASP A 354 -18.71 32.99 7.91
C ASP A 354 -18.61 33.51 9.35
N LYS A 355 -19.28 32.84 10.30
CA LYS A 355 -19.30 33.18 11.72
C LYS A 355 -18.37 32.30 12.56
N LEU A 356 -17.73 31.30 11.94
CA LEU A 356 -16.81 30.39 12.62
C LEU A 356 -15.43 31.06 12.83
N PRO A 357 -14.68 30.65 13.88
CA PRO A 357 -13.25 30.94 14.00
C PRO A 357 -12.47 30.47 12.76
N ALA A 358 -11.33 31.10 12.48
CA ALA A 358 -10.52 30.77 11.30
C ALA A 358 -10.11 29.28 11.22
N GLU A 359 -9.72 28.70 12.36
CA GLU A 359 -9.35 27.29 12.47
C GLU A 359 -10.53 26.36 12.14
N ASP A 360 -11.73 26.67 12.65
CA ASP A 360 -12.94 25.91 12.32
C ASP A 360 -13.34 26.11 10.84
N GLN A 361 -13.10 27.29 10.26
CA GLN A 361 -13.31 27.51 8.83
C GLN A 361 -12.34 26.66 7.98
N ASP A 362 -11.08 26.52 8.39
CA ASP A 362 -10.11 25.64 7.72
C ASP A 362 -10.56 24.18 7.77
N ARG A 363 -11.03 23.72 8.94
CA ARG A 363 -11.56 22.36 9.11
C ARG A 363 -12.79 22.10 8.25
N GLU A 364 -13.73 23.06 8.19
CA GLU A 364 -14.92 22.94 7.34
C GLU A 364 -14.58 22.97 5.85
N ARG A 365 -13.57 23.75 5.43
CA ARG A 365 -13.06 23.72 4.04
C ARG A 365 -12.46 22.36 3.68
N GLU A 366 -11.65 21.80 4.57
CA GLU A 366 -11.06 20.49 4.35
C GLU A 366 -12.11 19.38 4.29
N LEU A 367 -13.09 19.42 5.20
CA LEU A 367 -14.21 18.49 5.20
C LEU A 367 -15.05 18.60 3.92
N LEU A 368 -15.34 19.83 3.46
CA LEU A 368 -16.01 20.04 2.18
C LEU A 368 -15.21 19.44 1.03
N ARG A 369 -13.90 19.65 0.98
CA ARG A 369 -13.01 19.12 -0.07
C ARG A 369 -13.06 17.59 -0.11
N ARG A 370 -12.91 16.91 1.03
CA ARG A 370 -13.04 15.45 1.14
C ARG A 370 -14.39 14.95 0.63
N ARG A 371 -15.47 15.62 1.02
CA ARG A 371 -16.84 15.32 0.53
C ARG A 371 -16.97 15.54 -0.98
N LEU A 372 -16.43 16.63 -1.53
CA LEU A 372 -16.49 16.93 -2.97
C LEU A 372 -15.72 15.90 -3.80
N VAL A 373 -14.50 15.55 -3.38
CA VAL A 373 -13.69 14.52 -4.06
C VAL A 373 -14.42 13.18 -4.08
N HIS A 374 -14.94 12.73 -2.92
CA HIS A 374 -15.75 11.51 -2.82
C HIS A 374 -17.00 11.55 -3.71
N TYR A 375 -17.75 12.65 -3.63
CA TYR A 375 -19.00 12.83 -4.34
C TYR A 375 -18.79 12.82 -5.86
N HIS A 376 -17.84 13.60 -6.36
CA HIS A 376 -17.54 13.69 -7.78
C HIS A 376 -16.90 12.42 -8.33
N TYR A 377 -16.04 11.74 -7.56
CA TYR A 377 -15.51 10.44 -7.98
C TYR A 377 -16.61 9.41 -8.23
N ASN A 378 -17.60 9.30 -7.34
CA ASN A 378 -18.73 8.40 -7.52
C ASN A 378 -19.56 8.75 -8.76
N LEU A 379 -19.87 10.04 -8.96
CA LEU A 379 -20.62 10.51 -10.14
C LEU A 379 -19.86 10.26 -11.45
N SER A 380 -18.58 10.63 -11.49
CA SER A 380 -17.71 10.40 -12.64
C SER A 380 -17.60 8.90 -12.93
N THR A 381 -17.45 8.05 -11.90
CA THR A 381 -17.40 6.59 -12.03
C THR A 381 -18.67 6.03 -12.65
N ALA A 382 -19.85 6.45 -12.17
CA ALA A 382 -21.13 6.08 -12.77
C ALA A 382 -21.24 6.51 -14.24
N ALA A 383 -20.71 7.67 -14.60
CA ALA A 383 -20.78 8.24 -15.94
C ALA A 383 -19.79 7.63 -16.94
N HIS A 384 -18.54 7.38 -16.50
CA HIS A 384 -17.39 7.11 -17.38
C HIS A 384 -16.76 5.73 -17.20
N ASN A 385 -17.02 5.05 -16.08
CA ASN A 385 -16.45 3.73 -15.79
C ASN A 385 -17.55 2.77 -15.27
N ARG A 386 -18.44 2.37 -16.18
CA ARG A 386 -19.57 1.48 -15.84
C ARG A 386 -19.12 0.12 -15.31
N ILE A 387 -17.95 -0.36 -15.73
CA ILE A 387 -17.35 -1.62 -15.27
C ILE A 387 -17.03 -1.52 -13.77
N HIS A 388 -16.31 -0.47 -13.37
CA HIS A 388 -15.99 -0.23 -11.97
C HIS A 388 -17.23 0.10 -11.14
N HIS A 389 -18.10 0.96 -11.65
CA HIS A 389 -19.36 1.31 -10.98
C HIS A 389 -20.18 0.06 -10.64
N LYS A 390 -20.26 -0.93 -11.56
CA LYS A 390 -20.94 -2.20 -11.32
C LYS A 390 -20.40 -2.93 -10.09
N GLY A 391 -19.08 -2.96 -9.90
CA GLY A 391 -18.46 -3.55 -8.72
C GLY A 391 -18.63 -2.71 -7.45
N LEU A 392 -18.59 -1.37 -7.55
CA LEU A 392 -18.79 -0.48 -6.40
C LEU A 392 -20.18 -0.61 -5.79
N VAL A 393 -21.21 -0.67 -6.64
CA VAL A 393 -22.62 -0.77 -6.18
C VAL A 393 -23.08 -2.22 -6.00
N TYR A 394 -22.21 -3.21 -6.25
CA TYR A 394 -22.57 -4.61 -6.05
C TYR A 394 -22.82 -4.88 -4.56
N PRO A 395 -23.96 -5.53 -4.19
CA PRO A 395 -24.32 -5.72 -2.80
C PRO A 395 -23.21 -6.39 -1.99
N LEU A 396 -22.82 -5.78 -0.87
CA LEU A 396 -21.80 -6.28 0.05
C LEU A 396 -20.40 -6.44 -0.59
N ASN A 397 -20.09 -5.76 -1.70
CA ASN A 397 -18.75 -5.82 -2.29
C ASN A 397 -17.64 -5.23 -1.39
N PRO A 398 -17.82 -4.06 -0.75
CA PRO A 398 -16.84 -3.54 0.21
C PRO A 398 -16.53 -4.56 1.32
N PHE A 399 -17.55 -5.30 1.76
CA PHE A 399 -17.41 -6.37 2.73
C PHE A 399 -16.58 -7.55 2.19
N ARG A 400 -16.86 -8.05 0.99
CA ARG A 400 -16.06 -9.12 0.35
C ARG A 400 -14.59 -8.76 0.27
N ARG A 401 -14.30 -7.52 -0.16
CA ARG A 401 -12.93 -6.98 -0.24
C ARG A 401 -12.26 -6.95 1.12
N ARG A 402 -12.96 -6.44 2.14
CA ARG A 402 -12.45 -6.37 3.52
C ARG A 402 -12.05 -7.75 4.07
N VAL A 403 -12.93 -8.74 3.94
CA VAL A 403 -12.65 -10.11 4.41
C VAL A 403 -11.44 -10.70 3.67
N PHE A 404 -11.34 -10.51 2.35
CA PHE A 404 -10.19 -10.96 1.55
C PHE A 404 -8.87 -10.28 1.98
N ILE A 405 -8.88 -8.97 2.21
CA ILE A 405 -7.71 -8.21 2.67
C ILE A 405 -7.24 -8.74 4.03
N HIS A 406 -8.13 -8.89 5.00
CA HIS A 406 -7.77 -9.39 6.34
C HIS A 406 -7.28 -10.84 6.33
N ALA A 407 -7.81 -11.69 5.45
CA ALA A 407 -7.36 -13.07 5.31
C ALA A 407 -6.00 -13.20 4.59
N SER A 408 -5.60 -12.17 3.85
CA SER A 408 -4.33 -12.13 3.13
C SER A 408 -3.22 -11.37 3.87
N ALA A 409 -3.62 -10.55 4.85
CA ALA A 409 -2.75 -9.71 5.68
C ALA A 409 -1.69 -10.52 6.43
N LEU A 410 -0.66 -9.83 6.91
CA LEU A 410 0.41 -10.42 7.68
C LEU A 410 -0.09 -10.68 9.10
N TRP A 411 0.24 -11.85 9.66
CA TRP A 411 0.06 -12.07 11.09
C TRP A 411 1.15 -11.37 11.91
N GLU A 412 0.75 -10.35 12.66
CA GLU A 412 1.63 -9.47 13.44
C GLU A 412 1.24 -9.46 14.94
N GLY A 413 0.85 -10.63 15.44
CA GLY A 413 0.48 -10.79 16.86
C GLY A 413 -0.98 -10.46 17.16
N GLU A 414 -1.85 -10.36 16.17
CA GLU A 414 -3.29 -10.22 16.38
C GLU A 414 -4.12 -10.86 15.25
N THR A 415 -5.39 -11.15 15.53
CA THR A 415 -6.33 -11.72 14.55
C THR A 415 -7.70 -11.03 14.54
N ILE A 416 -7.88 -9.98 15.34
CA ILE A 416 -9.18 -9.39 15.64
C ILE A 416 -9.91 -8.89 14.39
N ASN A 417 -9.20 -8.24 13.46
CA ASN A 417 -9.77 -7.74 12.21
C ASN A 417 -10.35 -8.86 11.35
N LEU A 418 -9.60 -9.97 11.21
CA LEU A 418 -10.10 -11.16 10.51
C LEU A 418 -11.27 -11.80 11.27
N LEU A 419 -11.16 -11.94 12.59
CA LEU A 419 -12.21 -12.56 13.42
C LEU A 419 -13.54 -11.80 13.33
N CYS A 420 -13.54 -10.48 13.51
CA CYS A 420 -14.73 -9.65 13.39
C CYS A 420 -15.32 -9.73 11.98
N ALA A 421 -14.49 -9.67 10.94
CA ALA A 421 -14.96 -9.80 9.57
C ALA A 421 -15.59 -11.19 9.28
N LEU A 422 -15.09 -12.26 9.89
CA LEU A 422 -15.69 -13.60 9.79
C LEU A 422 -16.99 -13.70 10.58
N ILE A 423 -17.06 -13.11 11.77
CA ILE A 423 -18.29 -13.05 12.58
C ILE A 423 -19.39 -12.32 11.80
N ASP A 424 -19.09 -11.14 11.25
CA ASP A 424 -20.02 -10.39 10.40
C ASP A 424 -20.51 -11.23 9.21
N LEU A 425 -19.61 -12.01 8.58
CA LEU A 425 -19.93 -12.87 7.44
C LEU A 425 -20.87 -14.01 7.85
N VAL A 426 -20.62 -14.63 9.00
CA VAL A 426 -21.46 -15.71 9.54
C VAL A 426 -22.82 -15.19 9.97
N LEU A 427 -22.89 -14.03 10.63
CA LEU A 427 -24.15 -13.39 11.03
C LEU A 427 -24.97 -12.92 9.82
N GLY A 428 -24.31 -12.45 8.77
CA GLY A 428 -24.93 -12.03 7.51
C GLY A 428 -25.01 -13.14 6.45
N TRP A 429 -24.83 -14.41 6.81
CA TRP A 429 -24.65 -15.51 5.85
C TRP A 429 -25.78 -15.64 4.83
N GLU A 430 -27.02 -15.36 5.22
CA GLU A 430 -28.19 -15.42 4.34
C GLU A 430 -28.10 -14.49 3.12
N TYR A 431 -27.30 -13.42 3.19
CA TYR A 431 -27.06 -12.51 2.07
C TYR A 431 -26.01 -13.04 1.08
N PHE A 432 -25.22 -14.05 1.46
CA PHE A 432 -24.19 -14.66 0.62
C PHE A 432 -24.61 -16.03 0.06
N ALA A 433 -25.27 -16.86 0.88
CA ALA A 433 -25.76 -18.18 0.48
C ALA A 433 -27.25 -18.13 0.12
N THR A 434 -27.56 -17.53 -1.03
CA THR A 434 -28.93 -17.34 -1.52
C THR A 434 -29.63 -18.65 -1.93
N ASP A 435 -28.87 -19.74 -2.08
CA ASP A 435 -29.37 -21.09 -2.39
C ASP A 435 -29.85 -21.87 -1.15
N GLY A 436 -29.78 -21.26 0.05
CA GLY A 436 -30.17 -21.87 1.31
C GLY A 436 -29.12 -22.81 1.91
N THR A 437 -27.89 -22.82 1.38
CA THR A 437 -26.78 -23.59 1.95
C THR A 437 -26.51 -23.14 3.39
N PRO A 438 -26.51 -24.05 4.39
CA PRO A 438 -26.18 -23.70 5.77
C PRO A 438 -24.75 -23.16 5.91
N CYS A 439 -24.55 -22.24 6.86
CA CYS A 439 -23.21 -21.69 7.12
C CYS A 439 -22.27 -22.80 7.62
N PRO A 440 -21.09 -23.00 7.02
CA PRO A 440 -20.16 -24.06 7.42
C PRO A 440 -19.40 -23.74 8.72
N VAL A 441 -19.50 -22.51 9.22
CA VAL A 441 -18.80 -22.01 10.41
C VAL A 441 -19.83 -21.49 11.40
N VAL A 442 -19.59 -21.75 12.68
CA VAL A 442 -20.41 -21.23 13.78
C VAL A 442 -19.49 -20.65 14.85
N PHE A 443 -19.83 -19.47 15.34
CA PHE A 443 -19.19 -18.85 16.50
C PHE A 443 -20.12 -18.93 17.70
N MET A 444 -19.56 -19.20 18.88
CA MET A 444 -20.31 -19.18 20.12
C MET A 444 -20.65 -17.74 20.50
N GLU A 445 -21.78 -17.51 21.16
CA GLU A 445 -22.20 -16.16 21.58
C GLU A 445 -21.14 -15.46 22.45
N LYS A 446 -20.43 -16.23 23.28
CA LYS A 446 -19.28 -15.74 24.04
C LYS A 446 -18.15 -15.21 23.14
N GLU A 447 -17.79 -15.94 22.08
CA GLU A 447 -16.74 -15.53 21.14
C GLU A 447 -17.13 -14.23 20.42
N ILE A 448 -18.42 -14.08 20.06
CA ILE A 448 -18.94 -12.86 19.40
C ILE A 448 -18.84 -11.65 20.33
N VAL A 449 -19.28 -11.79 21.58
CA VAL A 449 -19.26 -10.70 22.57
C VAL A 449 -17.82 -10.31 22.92
N GLU A 450 -16.92 -11.29 23.15
CA GLU A 450 -15.52 -11.03 23.46
C GLU A 450 -14.79 -10.33 22.30
N ALA A 451 -15.02 -10.77 21.06
CA ALA A 451 -14.46 -10.12 19.88
C ALA A 451 -14.98 -8.69 19.71
N GLY A 452 -16.29 -8.46 19.87
CA GLY A 452 -16.88 -7.13 19.78
C GLY A 452 -16.33 -6.16 20.82
N ASN A 453 -16.17 -6.62 22.07
CA ASN A 453 -15.60 -5.80 23.14
C ASN A 453 -14.13 -5.45 22.87
N LEU A 454 -13.32 -6.42 22.45
CA LEU A 454 -11.91 -6.19 22.13
C LEU A 454 -11.76 -5.23 20.93
N TYR A 455 -12.55 -5.43 19.87
CA TYR A 455 -12.54 -4.56 18.69
C TYR A 455 -12.85 -3.10 19.05
N GLN A 456 -13.90 -2.87 19.87
CA GLN A 456 -14.24 -1.53 20.35
C GLN A 456 -13.14 -0.93 21.23
N ALA A 457 -12.50 -1.75 22.07
CA ALA A 457 -11.42 -1.29 22.94
C ALA A 457 -10.19 -0.88 22.11
N LEU A 458 -9.86 -1.62 21.05
CA LEU A 458 -8.76 -1.30 20.15
C LEU A 458 -8.97 -0.02 19.33
N ALA A 459 -10.21 0.39 19.06
CA ALA A 459 -10.49 1.71 18.48
C ALA A 459 -9.95 2.87 19.34
N ASN A 460 -9.90 2.69 20.67
CA ASN A 460 -9.29 3.67 21.57
C ASN A 460 -7.75 3.69 21.42
N ALA A 461 -7.12 2.54 21.17
CA ALA A 461 -5.68 2.45 20.88
C ALA A 461 -5.35 3.23 19.59
N GLU A 462 -6.11 3.00 18.52
CA GLU A 462 -5.95 3.69 17.22
C GLU A 462 -6.12 5.21 17.35
N GLY A 463 -7.11 5.65 18.14
CA GLY A 463 -7.28 7.07 18.45
C GLY A 463 -6.13 7.65 19.27
N GLY A 464 -5.55 6.87 20.19
CA GLY A 464 -4.36 7.25 20.96
C GLY A 464 -3.13 7.42 20.06
N GLU A 465 -2.88 6.46 19.19
CA GLU A 465 -1.79 6.50 18.22
C GLU A 465 -1.93 7.68 17.26
N SER A 466 -3.13 7.90 16.73
CA SER A 466 -3.41 9.01 15.82
C SER A 466 -3.13 10.36 16.47
N ARG A 467 -3.53 10.56 17.73
CA ARG A 467 -3.21 11.78 18.49
C ARG A 467 -1.71 11.92 18.73
N LEU A 468 -1.01 10.84 19.10
CA LEU A 468 0.43 10.89 19.29
C LEU A 468 1.14 11.31 17.99
N ARG A 469 0.74 10.70 16.88
CA ARG A 469 1.23 10.99 15.54
C ARG A 469 1.04 12.46 15.17
N GLU A 470 -0.15 13.01 15.39
CA GLU A 470 -0.46 14.41 15.11
C GLU A 470 0.34 15.39 15.97
N ILE A 471 0.45 15.14 17.27
CA ILE A 471 1.14 16.05 18.21
C ILE A 471 2.66 16.02 17.99
N VAL A 472 3.24 14.84 17.74
CA VAL A 472 4.69 14.69 17.52
C VAL A 472 5.08 15.03 16.08
N GLY A 473 4.18 14.82 15.11
CA GLY A 473 4.39 15.14 13.69
C GLY A 473 5.21 14.09 12.93
N TYR A 474 4.93 12.81 13.15
CA TYR A 474 5.55 11.70 12.38
C TYR A 474 4.55 11.02 11.44
N GLU A 475 5.06 10.27 10.48
CA GLU A 475 4.29 9.48 9.50
C GLU A 475 4.47 7.96 9.74
N GLU A 476 4.12 7.12 8.78
CA GLU A 476 4.33 5.67 8.87
C GLU A 476 5.77 5.30 9.27
N GLU A 477 5.93 4.18 9.98
CA GLU A 477 7.21 3.73 10.54
C GLU A 477 7.87 4.75 11.49
N THR A 478 7.13 5.73 12.01
CA THR A 478 7.65 6.87 12.78
C THR A 478 8.55 7.81 11.99
N TRP A 479 8.40 7.82 10.66
CA TRP A 479 9.18 8.66 9.77
C TRP A 479 8.94 10.15 10.01
N VAL A 480 9.99 10.96 9.97
CA VAL A 480 9.93 12.42 10.05
C VAL A 480 10.89 13.04 9.04
N PRO A 481 10.57 14.20 8.45
CA PRO A 481 11.53 14.92 7.63
C PRO A 481 12.80 15.22 8.44
N ALA A 482 13.98 15.08 7.81
CA ALA A 482 15.26 15.24 8.50
C ALA A 482 15.39 16.60 9.22
N ALA A 483 14.78 17.65 8.66
CA ALA A 483 14.75 18.99 9.24
C ALA A 483 13.97 19.10 10.57
N HIS A 484 13.04 18.17 10.84
CA HIS A 484 12.19 18.16 12.02
C HIS A 484 12.58 17.08 13.05
N TYR A 485 13.52 16.20 12.71
CA TYR A 485 13.88 15.03 13.51
C TYR A 485 14.25 15.37 14.97
N GLU A 486 15.21 16.27 15.18
CA GLU A 486 15.66 16.61 16.55
C GLU A 486 14.53 17.19 17.40
N ALA A 487 13.66 18.01 16.81
CA ALA A 487 12.51 18.60 17.50
C ALA A 487 11.47 17.52 17.85
N ALA A 488 11.10 16.67 16.90
CA ALA A 488 10.14 15.58 17.11
C ALA A 488 10.66 14.56 18.13
N LYS A 489 11.95 14.20 18.07
CA LYS A 489 12.60 13.28 19.02
C LYS A 489 12.62 13.86 20.44
N ALA A 490 13.05 15.11 20.60
CA ALA A 490 13.06 15.76 21.91
C ALA A 490 11.63 15.87 22.48
N PHE A 491 10.65 16.20 21.65
CA PHE A 491 9.26 16.30 22.06
C PHE A 491 8.68 14.93 22.45
N GLY A 492 8.95 13.87 21.68
CA GLY A 492 8.54 12.49 22.01
C GLY A 492 9.16 11.99 23.32
N GLN A 493 10.43 12.31 23.58
CA GLN A 493 11.10 11.99 24.85
C GLN A 493 10.51 12.76 26.04
N GLU A 494 10.19 14.04 25.86
CA GLU A 494 9.55 14.84 26.90
C GLU A 494 8.13 14.33 27.21
N LEU A 495 7.38 13.91 26.18
CA LEU A 495 6.07 13.30 26.37
C LEU A 495 6.17 11.99 27.16
N LYS A 496 7.13 11.13 26.81
CA LYS A 496 7.43 9.91 27.57
C LYS A 496 7.70 10.22 29.04
N ARG A 497 8.59 11.19 29.31
CA ARG A 497 8.95 11.59 30.67
C ARG A 497 7.72 12.04 31.47
N LYS A 498 6.89 12.93 30.90
CA LYS A 498 5.67 13.40 31.57
C LYS A 498 4.67 12.27 31.82
N THR A 499 4.51 11.36 30.87
CA THR A 499 3.64 10.19 31.05
C THR A 499 4.15 9.31 32.19
N LEU A 500 5.44 9.00 32.22
CA LEU A 500 6.04 8.19 33.28
C LEU A 500 6.02 8.90 34.65
N GLU A 501 6.12 10.23 34.70
CA GLU A 501 5.95 10.99 35.95
C GLU A 501 4.51 10.92 36.47
N ALA A 502 3.52 11.13 35.60
CA ALA A 502 2.11 10.98 35.96
C ALA A 502 1.81 9.55 36.47
N CYS A 503 2.44 8.55 35.85
CA CYS A 503 2.40 7.16 36.30
C CYS A 503 2.93 6.97 37.74
N THR A 504 4.04 7.64 38.11
CA THR A 504 4.58 7.55 39.48
C THR A 504 3.76 8.28 40.54
N GLU A 505 2.92 9.22 40.13
CA GLU A 505 2.02 9.97 41.02
C GLU A 505 0.68 9.26 41.26
N ASP A 506 0.38 8.21 40.48
CA ASP A 506 -0.83 7.41 40.61
C ASP A 506 -0.69 6.37 41.74
N GLU A 507 -1.48 6.51 42.79
CA GLU A 507 -1.47 5.62 43.96
C GLU A 507 -1.93 4.19 43.65
N GLU A 508 -2.65 3.98 42.53
CA GLU A 508 -3.08 2.65 42.09
C GLU A 508 -2.02 1.92 41.24
N MET A 509 -0.96 2.62 40.81
CA MET A 509 0.03 2.06 39.90
C MET A 509 1.07 1.18 40.61
N THR A 510 1.22 -0.06 40.14
CA THR A 510 2.26 -0.96 40.65
C THR A 510 3.61 -0.71 39.98
N LYS A 511 4.69 -1.20 40.60
CA LYS A 511 6.03 -1.14 39.98
C LYS A 511 6.10 -1.99 38.71
N GLU A 512 5.36 -3.09 38.70
CA GLU A 512 5.22 -3.97 37.55
C GLU A 512 4.51 -3.25 36.39
N ASP A 513 3.40 -2.55 36.65
CA ASP A 513 2.67 -1.78 35.63
C ASP A 513 3.54 -0.67 35.03
N TYR A 514 4.29 0.05 35.87
CA TYR A 514 5.23 1.07 35.42
C TYR A 514 6.28 0.49 34.46
N ALA A 515 6.91 -0.63 34.84
CA ALA A 515 7.94 -1.27 34.02
C ALA A 515 7.39 -1.75 32.66
N VAL A 516 6.13 -2.20 32.63
CA VAL A 516 5.45 -2.62 31.41
C VAL A 516 5.17 -1.44 30.48
N ILE A 517 4.66 -0.32 31.01
CA ILE A 517 4.43 0.92 30.24
C ILE A 517 5.74 1.46 29.68
N GLU A 518 6.80 1.51 30.50
CA GLU A 518 8.12 1.96 30.09
C GLU A 518 8.68 1.09 28.95
N ALA A 519 8.59 -0.24 29.07
CA ALA A 519 9.10 -1.18 28.07
C ALA A 519 8.31 -1.18 26.74
N ASN A 520 7.06 -0.70 26.75
CA ASN A 520 6.18 -0.70 25.58
C ASN A 520 5.92 0.71 25.04
N TRP A 521 6.76 1.68 25.36
CA TRP A 521 6.60 3.05 24.86
C TRP A 521 6.58 3.09 23.32
N PRO A 522 5.59 3.70 22.65
CA PRO A 522 5.42 3.60 21.20
C PRO A 522 6.60 4.09 20.35
N LEU A 523 7.39 5.04 20.85
CA LEU A 523 8.51 5.67 20.12
C LEU A 523 9.89 5.14 20.54
N ASP A 524 9.95 4.09 21.36
CA ASP A 524 11.21 3.42 21.67
C ASP A 524 11.54 2.36 20.62
N ASP A 525 12.84 2.10 20.43
CA ASP A 525 13.31 1.01 19.58
C ASP A 525 12.71 -0.34 20.02
N MET A 526 12.19 -1.11 19.06
CA MET A 526 11.90 -2.54 19.19
C MET A 526 13.17 -3.37 19.15
N ASP A 527 13.11 -4.55 19.76
CA ASP A 527 14.18 -5.55 19.72
C ASP A 527 14.47 -5.95 18.26
N GLU A 528 15.76 -6.05 17.89
CA GLU A 528 16.16 -6.46 16.55
C GLU A 528 15.71 -7.90 16.24
N ASP A 529 15.64 -8.79 17.24
CA ASP A 529 15.13 -10.16 17.07
C ASP A 529 13.62 -10.14 16.74
N GLU A 530 12.86 -9.24 17.38
CA GLU A 530 11.43 -9.04 17.10
C GLU A 530 11.26 -8.52 15.65
N LEU A 531 12.13 -7.62 15.20
CA LEU A 531 12.15 -7.11 13.82
C LEU A 531 12.56 -8.18 12.78
N GLU A 532 13.54 -9.02 13.09
CA GLU A 532 13.92 -10.14 12.23
C GLU A 532 12.80 -11.18 12.11
N GLU A 533 11.93 -11.30 13.10
CA GLU A 533 10.74 -12.15 12.95
C GLU A 533 9.79 -11.68 11.84
N TYR A 534 9.84 -10.39 11.47
CA TYR A 534 9.13 -9.79 10.32
C TYR A 534 9.89 -9.92 8.99
N LYS A 535 11.14 -10.43 8.96
CA LYS A 535 12.03 -10.56 7.77
C LYS A 535 12.41 -11.99 7.40
#